data_AF-A0A3D6BSB8-F1
#
_entry.id   AF-A0A3D6BSB8-F1
#
_cell.length_a   1.000
_cell.length_b   1.000
_cell.length_c   1.000
_cell.angle_alpha   90.00
_cell.angle_beta   90.00
_cell.angle_gamma   90.00
#
_symmetry.space_group_name_H-M   'P 1'
#
loop_
_entity.id
_entity.type
_entity.pdbx_description
1 polymer ?
#
loop_
_entity_poly.entity_id
_entity_poly.type
_entity_poly.pdbx_seq_one_letter_code
_entity_poly.pdbx_strand_id
1 'polypeptide(L)'
;MPKDLNNHICNEALFAKLFKTHAKNLHDFLYYKFGERLNPQDKVQEAFIKLWENCKNVEPSKAKSFLFTVANNLMLNAVAHEKVV
;
A
#
# COMPACT_ATOMS: atom_id res chain seq x y z
N MET A 1 4.51 -28.56 11.10
CA MET A 1 4.30 -27.35 10.27
C MET A 1 5.48 -26.42 10.52
N PRO A 2 6.25 -25.99 9.51
CA PRO A 2 7.28 -25.01 9.77
C PRO A 2 6.62 -23.65 10.01
N LYS A 3 6.85 -23.11 11.21
CA LYS A 3 6.53 -21.73 11.63
C LYS A 3 7.26 -20.77 10.68
N ASP A 4 6.52 -19.95 9.95
CA ASP A 4 7.09 -18.78 9.29
C ASP A 4 7.65 -17.85 10.38
N LEU A 5 8.97 -17.85 10.53
CA LEU A 5 9.70 -17.18 11.63
C LEU A 5 10.03 -15.72 11.31
N ASN A 6 9.18 -15.07 10.51
CA ASN A 6 9.23 -13.63 10.28
C ASN A 6 7.85 -13.06 10.58
N ASN A 7 7.66 -12.54 11.80
CA ASN A 7 6.43 -11.87 12.21
C ASN A 7 6.23 -10.51 11.51
N HIS A 8 7.00 -10.21 10.47
CA HIS A 8 7.03 -8.91 9.83
C HIS A 8 7.40 -8.99 8.34
N ILE A 9 6.99 -7.99 7.55
CA ILE A 9 7.13 -7.98 6.09
C ILE A 9 8.51 -7.53 5.56
N CYS A 10 9.50 -7.26 6.42
CA CYS A 10 10.80 -6.70 6.00
C CYS A 10 11.66 -7.59 5.09
N ASN A 11 11.34 -8.88 4.96
CA ASN A 11 12.08 -9.74 4.05
C ASN A 11 11.83 -9.31 2.59
N GLU A 12 12.88 -9.02 1.83
CA GLU A 12 12.77 -8.51 0.46
C GLU A 12 11.98 -9.43 -0.47
N ALA A 13 12.19 -10.75 -0.38
CA ALA A 13 11.47 -11.70 -1.23
C ALA A 13 9.97 -11.73 -0.91
N LEU A 14 9.63 -11.65 0.38
CA LEU A 14 8.25 -11.55 0.84
C LEU A 14 7.60 -10.24 0.41
N PHE A 15 8.30 -9.11 0.58
CA PHE A 15 7.83 -7.80 0.16
C PHE A 15 7.65 -7.72 -1.36
N ALA A 16 8.61 -8.23 -2.14
CA ALA A 16 8.53 -8.27 -3.59
C ALA A 16 7.37 -9.14 -4.08
N LYS A 17 7.12 -10.28 -3.41
CA LYS A 17 5.94 -11.12 -3.68
C LYS A 17 4.65 -10.35 -3.40
N LEU A 18 4.57 -9.64 -2.27
CA LEU A 18 3.43 -8.80 -1.91
C LEU A 18 3.18 -7.72 -2.97
N PHE A 19 4.23 -7.02 -3.41
CA PHE A 19 4.16 -5.99 -4.45
C PHE A 19 3.59 -6.56 -5.75
N LYS A 20 4.20 -7.63 -6.28
CA LYS A 20 3.73 -8.30 -7.50
C LYS A 20 2.27 -8.77 -7.41
N THR A 21 1.84 -9.16 -6.21
CA THR A 21 0.48 -9.70 -5.98
C THR A 21 -0.57 -8.58 -5.85
N HIS A 22 -0.22 -7.44 -5.26
CA HIS A 22 -1.21 -6.44 -4.84
C HIS A 22 -1.11 -5.08 -5.52
N ALA A 23 0.03 -4.71 -6.12
CA ALA A 23 0.21 -3.37 -6.70
C ALA A 23 -0.86 -3.03 -7.74
N LYS A 24 -1.15 -3.95 -8.68
CA LYS A 24 -2.20 -3.75 -9.69
C LYS A 24 -3.59 -3.60 -9.06
N ASN A 25 -3.95 -4.51 -8.15
CA ASN A 25 -5.27 -4.47 -7.51
C ASN A 25 -5.47 -3.22 -6.65
N LEU A 26 -4.41 -2.75 -5.99
CA LEU A 26 -4.42 -1.50 -5.24
C LEU A 26 -4.60 -0.31 -6.18
N HIS A 27 -3.85 -0.27 -7.28
CA HIS A 27 -3.99 0.75 -8.31
C HIS A 27 -5.42 0.81 -8.83
N ASP A 28 -5.96 -0.32 -9.28
CA ASP A 28 -7.30 -0.40 -9.84
C ASP A 28 -8.35 0.06 -8.83
N PHE A 29 -8.21 -0.35 -7.55
CA PHE A 29 -9.08 0.12 -6.47
C PHE A 29 -9.07 1.65 -6.34
N LEU A 30 -7.90 2.28 -6.35
CA LEU A 30 -7.77 3.74 -6.27
C LEU A 30 -8.32 4.42 -7.53
N TYR A 31 -7.99 3.89 -8.70
CA TYR A 31 -8.45 4.40 -9.99
C TYR A 31 -9.98 4.39 -10.08
N TYR A 32 -10.63 3.27 -9.77
CA TYR A 32 -12.09 3.18 -9.81
C TYR A 32 -12.77 4.09 -8.78
N LYS A 33 -12.14 4.32 -7.63
CA LYS A 33 -12.74 5.11 -6.55
C LYS A 33 -12.55 6.63 -6.73
N PHE A 34 -11.41 7.06 -7.26
CA PHE A 34 -11.03 8.47 -7.27
C PHE A 34 -10.71 9.03 -8.67
N GLY A 35 -10.61 8.17 -9.68
CA GLY A 35 -10.16 8.51 -11.02
C GLY A 35 -8.65 8.67 -11.16
N GLU A 36 -8.20 8.93 -12.39
CA GLU A 36 -6.78 9.08 -12.75
C GLU A 36 -6.15 10.37 -12.24
N ARG A 37 -6.97 11.43 -12.05
CA ARG A 37 -6.51 12.81 -11.78
C ARG A 37 -5.59 12.95 -10.57
N LEU A 38 -5.68 12.04 -9.61
CA LEU A 38 -4.87 12.04 -8.37
C LEU A 38 -3.66 11.10 -8.43
N ASN A 39 -3.29 10.66 -9.64
CA ASN A 39 -2.19 9.75 -9.91
C ASN A 39 -2.20 8.49 -9.01
N PRO A 40 -3.15 7.56 -9.23
CA PRO A 40 -3.24 6.31 -8.48
C PRO A 40 -1.94 5.52 -8.42
N GLN A 41 -1.14 5.54 -9.49
CA GLN A 41 0.14 4.83 -9.57
C GLN A 41 1.16 5.38 -8.56
N ASP A 42 1.27 6.70 -8.44
CA ASP A 42 2.11 7.34 -7.43
C ASP A 42 1.66 6.96 -6.02
N LYS A 43 0.35 6.94 -5.76
CA LYS A 43 -0.19 6.59 -4.43
C LYS A 43 -0.01 5.13 -4.06
N VAL A 44 0.00 4.23 -5.04
CA VAL A 44 0.42 2.84 -4.83
C VAL A 44 1.89 2.80 -4.39
N GLN A 45 2.79 3.47 -5.10
CA GLN A 45 4.22 3.46 -4.76
C GLN A 45 4.46 4.04 -3.36
N GLU A 46 3.86 5.20 -3.06
CA GLU A 46 3.96 5.84 -1.75
C GLU A 46 3.44 4.93 -0.62
N ALA A 47 2.34 4.20 -0.84
CA ALA A 47 1.83 3.23 0.12
C ALA A 47 2.80 2.06 0.37
N PHE A 48 3.47 1.56 -0.67
CA PHE A 48 4.49 0.52 -0.52
C PHE A 48 5.75 1.02 0.17
N ILE A 49 6.19 2.25 -0.09
CA ILE A 49 7.31 2.89 0.64
C ILE A 49 6.97 2.96 2.12
N LYS A 50 5.78 3.47 2.48
CA LYS A 50 5.31 3.53 3.87
C LYS A 50 5.23 2.15 4.52
N LEU A 51 4.83 1.12 3.78
CA LEU A 51 4.85 -0.26 4.28
C LEU A 51 6.28 -0.75 4.55
N TRP A 52 7.23 -0.43 3.67
CA TRP A 52 8.64 -0.79 3.85
C TRP A 52 9.24 -0.11 5.07
N GLU A 53 9.02 1.20 5.24
CA GLU A 53 9.46 1.97 6.41
C GLU A 53 8.89 1.40 7.72
N ASN A 54 7.65 0.91 7.70
CA ASN A 54 6.97 0.33 8.86
C ASN A 54 7.08 -1.19 8.93
N CYS A 55 7.92 -1.82 8.10
CA CYS A 55 7.81 -3.25 7.83
C CYS A 55 7.91 -4.12 9.09
N LYS A 56 8.72 -3.69 10.07
CA LYS A 56 8.98 -4.40 11.34
C LYS A 56 7.73 -4.53 12.22
N ASN A 57 6.77 -3.62 12.04
CA ASN A 57 5.53 -3.54 12.81
C ASN A 57 4.33 -4.13 12.07
N VAL A 58 4.53 -4.66 10.86
CA VAL A 58 3.44 -5.15 10.02
C VAL A 58 3.63 -6.63 9.73
N GLU A 59 2.77 -7.44 10.34
CA GLU A 59 2.67 -8.86 10.05
C GLU A 59 2.33 -9.10 8.57
N PRO A 60 2.87 -10.17 7.94
CA PRO A 60 2.56 -10.49 6.55
C PRO A 60 1.07 -10.61 6.26
N SER A 61 0.29 -11.13 7.22
CA SER A 61 -1.17 -11.27 7.16
C SER A 61 -1.90 -9.91 7.10
N LYS A 62 -1.31 -8.85 7.64
CA LYS A 62 -1.86 -7.49 7.73
C LYS A 62 -1.37 -6.56 6.63
N ALA A 63 -0.34 -6.95 5.88
CA ALA A 63 0.29 -6.09 4.88
C ALA A 63 -0.69 -5.62 3.79
N LYS A 64 -1.59 -6.49 3.31
CA LYS A 64 -2.66 -6.09 2.36
C LYS A 64 -3.57 -5.02 2.96
N SER A 65 -4.13 -5.24 4.15
CA SER A 65 -5.02 -4.25 4.79
C SER A 65 -4.30 -2.93 5.04
N PHE A 66 -3.03 -2.97 5.44
CA PHE A 66 -2.21 -1.78 5.62
C PHE A 66 -2.11 -0.96 4.33
N LEU A 67 -1.76 -1.60 3.21
CA LEU A 67 -1.62 -0.93 1.91
C LEU A 67 -2.91 -0.22 1.47
N PHE A 68 -4.06 -0.91 1.59
CA PHE A 68 -5.35 -0.33 1.18
C PHE A 68 -5.77 0.85 2.07
N THR A 69 -5.53 0.76 3.38
CA THR A 69 -5.79 1.87 4.31
C THR A 69 -4.91 3.08 4.00
N VAL A 70 -3.60 2.86 3.88
CA VAL A 70 -2.63 3.94 3.62
C VAL A 70 -2.92 4.62 2.29
N ALA A 71 -3.08 3.83 1.21
CA ALA A 71 -3.36 4.37 -0.11
C ALA A 71 -4.68 5.16 -0.16
N ASN A 72 -5.75 4.65 0.47
CA ASN A 72 -7.02 5.36 0.55
C ASN A 72 -6.87 6.71 1.27
N ASN A 73 -6.12 6.75 2.36
CA ASN A 73 -5.88 8.00 3.11
C ASN A 73 -5.03 8.99 2.30
N LEU A 74 -4.04 8.51 1.54
CA LEU A 74 -3.26 9.35 0.63
C LEU A 74 -4.14 10.00 -0.44
N MET A 75 -5.06 9.24 -1.04
CA MET A 75 -6.01 9.79 -2.01
C MET A 75 -6.95 10.82 -1.37
N LEU A 76 -7.49 10.54 -0.18
CA LEU A 76 -8.36 11.48 0.55
C LEU A 76 -7.64 12.79 0.89
N ASN A 77 -6.38 12.70 1.32
CA ASN A 77 -5.56 13.88 1.61
C ASN A 77 -5.29 14.69 0.33
N ALA A 78 -5.04 14.04 -0.81
CA ALA A 78 -4.88 14.72 -2.09
C ALA A 78 -6.17 15.45 -2.51
N VAL A 79 -7.34 14.82 -2.35
CA VAL A 79 -8.65 15.49 -2.58
C VAL A 79 -8.83 16.68 -1.66
N ALA A 80 -8.48 16.56 -0.39
CA ALA A 80 -8.62 17.66 0.56
C ALA A 80 -7.68 18.83 0.20
N HIS A 81 -6.45 18.53 -0.23
CA HIS A 81 -5.49 19.52 -0.67
C HIS A 81 -5.96 20.30 -1.91
N GLU A 82 -6.56 19.63 -2.91
CA GLU A 82 -7.15 20.30 -4.08
C GLU A 82 -8.27 21.31 -3.74
N LYS A 83 -8.93 21.18 -2.59
CA LYS A 83 -10.03 22.07 -2.19
C LYS A 83 -9.58 23.36 -1.51
N VAL A 84 -8.34 23.40 -1.04
CA VAL A 84 -7.78 24.52 -0.27
C VAL A 84 -6.72 25.29 -1.05
N VAL A 85 -6.44 24.88 -2.29
CA VAL A 85 -5.54 25.54 -3.24
C VAL A 85 -6.34 26.25 -4.31
#